data_AF-A0A8X7C9G8-F1
#
_entry.id   AF-A0A8X7C9G8-F1
#
_cell.length_a   1.000
_cell.length_b   1.000
_cell.length_c   1.000
_cell.angle_alpha   90.00
_cell.angle_beta   90.00
_cell.angle_gamma   90.00
#
_symmetry.space_group_name_H-M   'P 1'
#
loop_
_entity.id
_entity.type
_entity.pdbx_description
1 polymer ?
#
loop_
_entity_poly.entity_id
_entity_poly.type
_entity_poly.pdbx_seq_one_letter_code
_entity_poly.pdbx_strand_id
1 'polypeptide(L)'
;MLPLAPRLESTSATQPPGDTPPLSTRPATEGEESKIDLPAPTALDSFLEPLDTLLEIEELAERKMHFNAIVEGITSAVQEHFNLKRPPTNTTNSTRLKGLDTKDPQKVQSMYRWNRRKCVRAIVNSDSQRCNINKERVQEHFKATWECPDPVENEVPRHIPSPTTQDPPERPPVLESLTPKAVAASLRAAENSAPGPDLISYKHWREIDPSCKVLSRIFNICLKIADIPDVWKTSRTILIHKGDSPDLIENWRPISLPQVSNCSKCLGGFWQSG
;
A
#
# COMPACT_ATOMS: atom_id res chain seq x y z
N MET A 1 -65.57 18.71 -24.20
CA MET A 1 -65.73 19.99 -23.51
C MET A 1 -64.47 20.28 -22.72
N LEU A 2 -63.75 21.34 -23.09
CA LEU A 2 -62.65 21.97 -22.33
C LEU A 2 -63.26 22.91 -21.26
N PRO A 3 -62.47 23.31 -20.23
CA PRO A 3 -61.78 24.61 -20.31
C PRO A 3 -60.29 24.50 -19.88
N LEU A 4 -59.32 24.87 -20.72
CA LEU A 4 -58.73 26.21 -20.91
C LEU A 4 -58.09 26.82 -19.66
N ALA A 5 -56.77 26.60 -19.54
CA ALA A 5 -55.85 27.34 -18.67
C ALA A 5 -55.42 28.66 -19.36
N PRO A 6 -55.16 29.74 -18.61
CA PRO A 6 -54.81 31.04 -19.18
C PRO A 6 -53.34 31.10 -19.62
N ARG A 7 -53.18 31.77 -20.76
CA ARG A 7 -51.95 32.14 -21.48
C ARG A 7 -51.41 33.43 -20.86
N LEU A 8 -50.13 33.49 -20.52
CA LEU A 8 -49.42 34.75 -20.28
C LEU A 8 -48.15 34.83 -21.14
N GLU A 9 -47.91 36.06 -21.57
CA GLU A 9 -47.25 36.48 -22.79
C GLU A 9 -45.71 36.40 -22.77
N SER A 10 -45.18 36.28 -23.99
CA SER A 10 -43.78 36.45 -24.34
C SER A 10 -43.36 37.91 -24.25
N THR A 11 -42.36 38.21 -23.43
CA THR A 11 -41.61 39.48 -23.51
C THR A 11 -40.19 39.20 -23.97
N SER A 12 -39.91 39.69 -25.17
CA SER A 12 -38.58 39.88 -25.76
C SER A 12 -37.71 40.71 -24.82
N ALA A 13 -36.49 40.24 -24.54
CA ALA A 13 -35.46 41.01 -23.86
C ALA A 13 -34.17 40.99 -24.69
N THR A 14 -33.90 42.15 -25.27
CA THR A 14 -32.74 42.62 -26.01
C THR A 14 -31.39 42.23 -25.38
N GLN A 15 -30.48 41.66 -26.18
CA GLN A 15 -29.06 41.51 -25.83
C GLN A 15 -28.34 42.88 -25.86
N PRO A 16 -27.49 43.21 -24.87
CA PRO A 16 -26.42 44.19 -25.01
C PRO A 16 -25.07 43.52 -25.36
N PRO A 17 -24.10 44.30 -25.87
CA PRO A 17 -23.03 43.82 -26.74
C PRO A 17 -21.86 43.18 -25.99
N GLY A 18 -21.09 42.40 -26.76
CA GLY A 18 -19.95 41.63 -26.27
C GLY A 18 -18.75 42.48 -25.86
N ASP A 19 -18.12 42.05 -24.78
CA ASP A 19 -16.77 42.44 -24.38
C ASP A 19 -15.89 41.18 -24.32
N THR A 20 -15.10 40.99 -25.38
CA THR A 20 -13.94 40.09 -25.38
C THR A 20 -12.85 40.67 -24.49
N PRO A 21 -12.33 39.93 -23.49
CA PRO A 21 -11.14 40.35 -22.77
C PRO A 21 -9.89 40.20 -23.67
N PRO A 22 -8.93 41.15 -23.62
CA PRO A 22 -7.80 41.18 -24.54
C PRO A 22 -6.80 40.06 -24.28
N LEU A 23 -6.27 39.49 -25.38
CA LEU A 23 -5.06 38.66 -25.38
C LEU A 23 -3.92 39.48 -24.74
N SER A 24 -3.48 39.07 -23.55
CA SER A 24 -2.24 39.56 -22.96
C SER A 24 -1.08 38.73 -23.49
N THR A 25 -0.45 39.23 -24.55
CA THR A 25 0.88 38.81 -24.99
C THR A 25 1.89 39.19 -23.91
N ARG A 26 2.45 38.19 -23.22
CA ARG A 26 3.68 38.37 -22.44
C ARG A 26 4.90 38.03 -23.32
N PRO A 27 5.95 38.85 -23.31
CA PRO A 27 7.16 38.63 -24.10
C PRO A 27 7.92 37.40 -23.61
N ALA A 28 8.63 36.77 -24.54
CA ALA A 28 9.58 35.70 -24.28
C ALA A 28 10.66 36.18 -23.32
N THR A 29 10.80 35.52 -22.17
CA THR A 29 12.00 35.59 -21.35
C THR A 29 12.76 34.28 -21.52
N GLU A 30 13.96 34.44 -22.06
CA GLU A 30 14.97 33.43 -22.29
C GLU A 30 15.49 32.85 -20.96
N GLY A 31 15.78 31.55 -20.98
CA GLY A 31 16.81 30.89 -20.17
C GLY A 31 16.81 31.11 -18.65
N GLU A 32 16.02 30.33 -17.92
CA GLU A 32 16.42 29.87 -16.58
C GLU A 32 16.53 28.34 -16.63
N GLU A 33 17.76 27.85 -16.73
CA GLU A 33 18.09 26.45 -16.46
C GLU A 33 17.59 26.12 -15.04
N SER A 34 16.55 25.29 -14.97
CA SER A 34 16.05 24.76 -13.72
C SER A 34 17.16 23.93 -13.08
N LYS A 35 17.87 24.53 -12.13
CA LYS A 35 18.66 23.85 -11.13
C LYS A 35 17.73 22.83 -10.46
N ILE A 36 17.90 21.56 -10.82
CA ILE A 36 17.21 20.46 -10.17
C ILE A 36 17.74 20.48 -8.74
N ASP A 37 16.97 21.02 -7.80
CA ASP A 37 17.24 20.84 -6.37
C ASP A 37 17.16 19.34 -6.10
N LEU A 38 18.34 18.70 -6.05
CA LEU A 38 18.42 17.33 -5.55
C LEU A 38 17.92 17.38 -4.11
N PRO A 39 16.93 16.55 -3.73
CA PRO A 39 16.47 16.50 -2.36
C PRO A 39 17.64 16.17 -1.44
N ALA A 40 17.67 16.80 -0.26
CA ALA A 40 18.70 16.61 0.74
C ALA A 40 18.97 15.11 0.97
N PRO A 41 20.24 14.72 1.20
CA PRO A 41 20.59 13.32 1.40
C PRO A 41 19.76 12.77 2.54
N THR A 42 19.03 11.70 2.26
CA THR A 42 18.12 11.12 3.25
C THR A 42 18.88 10.12 4.10
N ALA A 43 18.41 9.85 5.33
CA ALA A 43 19.02 8.88 6.24
C ALA A 43 19.17 7.47 5.63
N LEU A 44 18.46 7.18 4.54
CA LEU A 44 18.53 5.90 3.83
C LEU A 44 19.57 5.87 2.69
N ASP A 45 20.16 7.01 2.31
CA ASP A 45 21.12 7.06 1.20
C ASP A 45 22.41 6.26 1.50
N SER A 46 22.73 6.06 2.79
CA SER A 46 23.85 5.20 3.22
C SER A 46 23.69 3.74 2.81
N PHE A 47 22.47 3.30 2.46
CA PHE A 47 22.20 1.93 2.03
C PHE A 47 22.25 1.76 0.51
N LEU A 48 22.40 2.83 -0.27
CA LEU A 48 22.42 2.74 -1.74
C LEU A 48 23.66 2.00 -2.26
N GLU A 49 24.84 2.32 -1.72
CA GLU A 49 26.09 1.65 -2.11
C GLU A 49 26.08 0.15 -1.76
N PRO A 50 25.67 -0.27 -0.53
CA PRO A 50 25.50 -1.68 -0.21
C PRO A 50 24.49 -2.42 -1.10
N LEU A 51 23.43 -1.74 -1.56
CA LEU A 51 22.45 -2.33 -2.48
C LEU A 51 23.01 -2.49 -3.90
N ASP A 52 23.87 -1.58 -4.35
CA ASP A 52 24.47 -1.62 -5.68
C ASP A 52 25.54 -2.70 -5.79
N THR A 53 26.39 -2.86 -4.77
CA THR A 53 27.44 -3.90 -4.73
C THR A 53 26.89 -5.30 -4.56
N LEU A 54 25.63 -5.44 -4.14
CA LEU A 54 25.00 -6.73 -3.89
C LEU A 54 24.93 -7.64 -5.12
N LEU A 55 24.85 -7.06 -6.32
CA LEU A 55 24.79 -7.82 -7.57
C LEU A 55 26.16 -8.33 -8.02
N GLU A 56 27.24 -7.84 -7.44
CA GLU A 56 28.61 -8.29 -7.70
C GLU A 56 28.93 -9.61 -6.97
N ILE A 57 28.16 -9.95 -5.93
CA ILE A 57 28.30 -11.20 -5.18
C ILE A 57 27.85 -12.37 -6.07
N GLU A 58 28.78 -13.25 -6.46
CA GLU A 58 28.49 -14.40 -7.34
C GLU A 58 27.66 -15.49 -6.65
N GLU A 59 27.93 -15.74 -5.36
CA GLU A 59 27.30 -16.81 -4.59
C GLU A 59 25.89 -16.40 -4.14
N LEU A 60 24.89 -17.22 -4.49
CA LEU A 60 23.49 -16.86 -4.32
C LEU A 60 23.07 -16.84 -2.85
N ALA A 61 23.58 -17.75 -2.01
CA ALA A 61 23.21 -17.79 -0.59
C ALA A 61 23.76 -16.58 0.17
N GLU A 62 25.02 -16.22 -0.07
CA GLU A 62 25.67 -15.01 0.43
C GLU A 62 24.94 -13.77 -0.07
N ARG A 63 24.63 -13.69 -1.37
CA ARG A 63 23.86 -12.57 -1.94
C ARG A 63 22.53 -12.40 -1.21
N LYS A 64 21.77 -13.48 -1.00
CA LYS A 64 20.50 -13.45 -0.28
C LYS A 64 20.67 -13.06 1.20
N MET A 65 21.70 -13.59 1.86
CA MET A 65 22.01 -13.25 3.25
C MET A 65 22.31 -11.76 3.41
N HIS A 66 23.17 -11.19 2.57
CA HIS A 66 23.48 -9.77 2.58
C HIS A 66 22.26 -8.91 2.25
N PHE A 67 21.43 -9.36 1.30
CA PHE A 67 20.21 -8.64 0.92
C PHE A 67 19.23 -8.54 2.08
N ASN A 68 19.01 -9.65 2.78
CA ASN A 68 18.21 -9.69 4.00
C ASN A 68 18.75 -8.74 5.06
N ALA A 69 20.05 -8.79 5.34
CA ALA A 69 20.70 -7.94 6.34
C ALA A 69 20.54 -6.45 6.02
N ILE A 70 20.69 -6.06 4.76
CA ILE A 70 20.53 -4.66 4.32
C ILE A 70 19.07 -4.22 4.49
N VAL A 71 18.09 -5.02 4.07
CA VAL A 71 16.67 -4.67 4.20
C VAL A 71 16.24 -4.61 5.67
N GLU A 72 16.78 -5.46 6.54
CA GLU A 72 16.61 -5.38 8.00
C GLU A 72 17.21 -4.10 8.58
N GLY A 73 18.42 -3.72 8.14
CA GLY A 73 19.07 -2.47 8.52
C GLY A 73 18.24 -1.24 8.11
N ILE A 74 17.74 -1.23 6.87
CA ILE A 74 16.84 -0.17 6.37
C ILE A 74 15.57 -0.11 7.21
N THR A 75 14.93 -1.25 7.47
CA THR A 75 13.70 -1.32 8.28
C THR A 75 13.94 -0.75 9.68
N SER A 76 15.06 -1.10 10.30
CA SER A 76 15.45 -0.61 11.63
C SER A 76 15.72 0.90 11.62
N ALA A 77 16.42 1.41 10.60
CA ALA A 77 16.68 2.83 10.44
C ALA A 77 15.38 3.65 10.27
N VAL A 78 14.40 3.14 9.51
CA VAL A 78 13.08 3.78 9.40
C VAL A 78 12.36 3.79 10.75
N GLN A 79 12.39 2.67 11.48
CA GLN A 79 11.75 2.57 12.80
C GLN A 79 12.37 3.53 13.80
N GLU A 80 13.69 3.65 13.82
CA GLU A 80 14.40 4.58 14.70
C GLU A 80 14.09 6.04 14.35
N HIS A 81 14.14 6.39 13.06
CA HIS A 81 13.87 7.75 12.59
C HIS A 81 12.48 8.27 13.02
N PHE A 82 11.46 7.40 12.95
CA PHE A 82 10.09 7.73 13.37
C PHE A 82 9.75 7.31 14.80
N ASN A 83 10.73 6.79 15.57
CA ASN A 83 10.55 6.28 16.93
C ASN A 83 9.38 5.27 17.06
N LEU A 84 9.27 4.36 16.09
CA LEU A 84 8.20 3.37 15.99
C LEU A 84 8.43 2.24 16.98
N LYS A 85 7.88 2.36 18.18
CA LYS A 85 7.95 1.32 19.20
C LYS A 85 6.82 0.32 19.06
N ARG A 86 7.15 -0.98 19.09
CA ARG A 86 6.14 -2.03 19.21
C ARG A 86 5.38 -1.84 20.52
N PRO A 87 4.05 -1.71 20.48
CA PRO A 87 3.26 -1.68 21.70
C PRO A 87 3.57 -2.96 22.50
N PRO A 88 3.74 -2.89 23.83
CA PRO A 88 3.96 -4.09 24.62
C PRO A 88 2.81 -5.07 24.35
N THR A 89 3.17 -6.33 24.07
CA THR A 89 2.25 -7.44 23.77
C THR A 89 1.26 -7.74 24.89
N ASN A 90 1.47 -7.16 26.08
CA ASN A 90 0.53 -7.14 27.18
C ASN A 90 0.01 -5.73 27.43
N THR A 91 -1.13 -5.40 26.84
CA THR A 91 -2.08 -4.46 27.44
C THR A 91 -3.48 -4.98 27.20
N THR A 92 -3.86 -5.96 28.02
CA THR A 92 -5.17 -5.85 28.68
C THR A 92 -5.27 -4.42 29.20
N ASN A 93 -6.27 -3.68 28.73
CA ASN A 93 -6.51 -2.27 29.07
C ASN A 93 -5.56 -1.25 28.41
N SER A 94 -5.41 -1.28 27.08
CA SER A 94 -5.32 0.00 26.38
C SER A 94 -6.61 0.74 26.71
N THR A 95 -6.47 1.83 27.47
CA THR A 95 -7.53 2.78 27.80
C THR A 95 -8.38 2.98 26.57
N ARG A 96 -9.52 2.27 26.54
CA ARG A 96 -10.59 2.45 25.58
C ARG A 96 -10.68 3.95 25.37
N LEU A 97 -10.55 4.42 24.14
CA LEU A 97 -11.19 5.68 23.80
C LEU A 97 -12.59 5.54 24.36
N LYS A 98 -12.90 6.28 25.43
CA LYS A 98 -14.25 6.34 25.99
C LYS A 98 -15.14 6.56 24.79
N GLY A 99 -16.03 5.60 24.56
CA GLY A 99 -16.89 5.57 23.39
C GLY A 99 -17.46 6.97 23.19
N LEU A 100 -17.43 7.44 21.95
CA LEU A 100 -18.14 8.65 21.62
C LEU A 100 -19.57 8.46 22.06
N ASP A 101 -20.06 9.38 22.88
CA ASP A 101 -21.48 9.42 23.15
C ASP A 101 -22.16 9.82 21.85
N THR A 102 -22.64 8.83 21.11
CA THR A 102 -23.31 9.01 19.82
C THR A 102 -24.62 9.77 19.97
N LYS A 103 -25.09 9.99 21.20
CA LYS A 103 -26.26 10.80 21.52
C LYS A 103 -25.93 12.28 21.71
N ASP A 104 -24.65 12.67 21.80
CA ASP A 104 -24.20 14.06 21.90
C ASP A 104 -23.90 14.65 20.50
N PRO A 105 -24.81 15.46 19.93
CA PRO A 105 -24.65 15.96 18.56
C PRO A 105 -23.45 16.91 18.40
N GLN A 106 -23.05 17.65 19.45
CA GLN A 106 -21.93 18.57 19.36
C GLN A 106 -20.59 17.82 19.30
N LYS A 107 -20.44 16.77 20.11
CA LYS A 107 -19.27 15.89 20.06
C LYS A 107 -19.17 15.14 18.75
N VAL A 108 -20.30 14.63 18.25
CA VAL A 108 -20.38 13.98 16.93
C VAL A 108 -19.97 14.93 15.81
N GLN A 109 -20.52 16.15 15.78
CA GLN A 109 -20.16 17.16 14.77
C GLN A 109 -18.68 17.56 14.83
N SER A 110 -18.16 17.79 16.04
CA SER A 110 -16.74 18.09 16.26
C SER A 110 -15.84 16.96 15.73
N MET A 111 -16.15 15.70 16.07
CA MET A 111 -15.39 14.57 15.58
C MET A 111 -15.54 14.37 14.07
N TYR A 112 -16.71 14.62 13.49
CA TYR A 112 -16.90 14.51 12.05
C TYR A 112 -16.02 15.49 11.28
N ARG A 113 -15.88 16.74 11.77
CA ARG A 113 -15.01 17.76 11.19
C ARG A 113 -13.53 17.39 11.31
N TRP A 114 -13.13 16.80 12.44
CA TRP A 114 -11.75 16.41 12.69
C TRP A 114 -11.35 15.10 11.98
N ASN A 115 -12.22 14.09 12.00
CA ASN A 115 -12.01 12.78 11.39
C ASN A 115 -13.35 12.11 11.03
N ARG A 116 -13.86 12.46 9.85
CA ARG A 116 -15.10 11.94 9.28
C ARG A 116 -15.20 10.42 9.34
N ARG A 117 -14.16 9.70 8.90
CA ARG A 117 -14.14 8.22 8.85
C ARG A 117 -14.29 7.62 10.25
N LYS A 118 -13.59 8.16 11.24
CA LYS A 118 -13.66 7.70 12.64
C LYS A 118 -15.02 7.98 13.27
N CYS A 119 -15.59 9.15 13.00
CA CYS A 119 -16.93 9.53 13.46
C CYS A 119 -18.00 8.57 12.91
N VAL A 120 -18.00 8.34 11.59
CA VAL A 120 -18.95 7.42 10.95
C VAL A 120 -18.80 6.02 11.52
N ARG A 121 -17.56 5.54 11.70
CA ARG A 121 -17.31 4.22 12.30
C ARG A 121 -17.90 4.11 13.71
N ALA A 122 -17.75 5.14 14.54
CA ALA A 122 -18.28 5.15 15.90
C ALA A 122 -19.82 5.18 15.95
N ILE A 123 -20.48 5.74 14.92
CA ILE A 123 -21.94 5.78 14.82
C ILE A 123 -22.49 4.46 14.26
N VAL A 124 -21.87 3.93 13.21
CA VAL A 124 -22.38 2.80 12.43
C VAL A 124 -21.98 1.45 13.04
N ASN A 125 -20.76 1.33 13.56
CA ASN A 125 -20.25 0.06 14.06
C ASN A 125 -20.27 0.06 15.59
N SER A 126 -20.90 -0.95 16.18
CA SER A 126 -20.52 -1.41 17.52
C SER A 126 -19.05 -1.87 17.50
N ASP A 127 -18.37 -1.81 18.63
CA ASP A 127 -16.97 -2.24 18.75
C ASP A 127 -16.76 -3.59 18.04
N SER A 128 -15.82 -3.63 17.10
CA SER A 128 -15.50 -4.86 16.36
C SER A 128 -15.16 -5.98 17.34
N GLN A 129 -15.92 -7.07 17.30
CA GLN A 129 -15.73 -8.19 18.20
C GLN A 129 -14.34 -8.80 18.01
N ARG A 130 -13.65 -9.07 19.12
CA ARG A 130 -12.39 -9.83 19.10
C ARG A 130 -12.69 -11.32 19.10
N CYS A 131 -11.85 -12.07 18.39
CA CYS A 131 -11.94 -13.53 18.42
C CYS A 131 -11.52 -14.02 19.80
N ASN A 132 -12.43 -14.72 20.46
CA ASN A 132 -12.20 -15.34 21.77
C ASN A 132 -11.90 -16.85 21.65
N ILE A 133 -11.93 -17.40 20.43
CA ILE A 133 -11.55 -18.79 20.17
C ILE A 133 -10.06 -18.96 20.51
N ASN A 134 -9.70 -20.08 21.13
CA ASN A 134 -8.31 -20.40 21.46
C ASN A 134 -7.43 -20.30 20.19
N LYS A 135 -6.26 -19.66 20.33
CA LYS A 135 -5.30 -19.42 19.25
C LYS A 135 -4.83 -20.71 18.56
N GLU A 136 -4.60 -21.79 19.30
CA GLU A 136 -4.17 -23.10 18.78
C GLU A 136 -5.23 -23.66 17.82
N ARG A 137 -6.50 -23.68 18.26
CA ARG A 137 -7.64 -24.10 17.44
C ARG A 137 -7.78 -23.24 16.17
N VAL A 138 -7.53 -21.94 16.30
CA VAL A 138 -7.52 -21.01 15.16
C VAL A 138 -6.41 -21.36 14.16
N GLN A 139 -5.20 -21.59 14.66
CA GLN A 139 -4.04 -21.92 13.84
C GLN A 139 -4.24 -23.25 13.12
N GLU A 140 -4.69 -24.28 13.83
CA GLU A 140 -4.92 -25.61 13.26
C GLU A 140 -5.95 -25.59 12.13
N HIS A 141 -7.11 -24.96 12.35
CA HIS A 141 -8.16 -24.89 11.33
C HIS A 141 -7.68 -24.19 10.04
N PHE A 142 -7.03 -23.04 10.18
CA PHE A 142 -6.59 -22.26 9.04
C PHE A 142 -5.33 -22.83 8.37
N LYS A 143 -4.47 -23.50 9.14
CA LYS A 143 -3.39 -24.32 8.60
C LYS A 143 -3.97 -25.46 7.75
N ALA A 144 -4.90 -26.25 8.29
CA ALA A 144 -5.56 -27.31 7.53
C ALA A 144 -6.31 -26.82 6.28
N THR A 145 -6.78 -25.57 6.28
CA THR A 145 -7.55 -24.99 5.15
C THR A 145 -6.66 -24.43 4.03
N TRP A 146 -5.49 -23.87 4.35
CA TRP A 146 -4.65 -23.14 3.38
C TRP A 146 -3.19 -23.60 3.31
N GLU A 147 -2.77 -24.58 4.11
CA GLU A 147 -1.49 -25.22 3.90
C GLU A 147 -1.55 -25.95 2.56
N CYS A 148 -0.88 -25.37 1.56
CA CYS A 148 -0.48 -26.12 0.39
C CYS A 148 0.75 -26.92 0.84
N PRO A 149 0.74 -28.26 0.74
CA PRO A 149 1.97 -29.02 0.82
C PRO A 149 2.96 -28.42 -0.18
N ASP A 150 4.21 -28.23 0.22
CA ASP A 150 5.26 -27.88 -0.73
C ASP A 150 5.16 -28.89 -1.89
N PRO A 151 5.12 -28.44 -3.15
CA PRO A 151 5.17 -29.37 -4.26
C PRO A 151 6.42 -30.21 -4.04
N VAL A 152 6.22 -31.51 -3.82
CA VAL A 152 7.33 -32.48 -3.85
C VAL A 152 8.09 -32.16 -5.14
N GLU A 153 9.42 -32.04 -5.08
CA GLU A 153 10.27 -31.54 -6.18
C GLU A 153 10.01 -32.22 -7.56
N ASN A 154 9.25 -33.32 -7.58
CA ASN A 154 8.91 -34.12 -8.75
C ASN A 154 7.46 -34.00 -9.26
N GLU A 155 6.56 -33.21 -8.64
CA GLU A 155 5.14 -33.11 -9.03
C GLU A 155 4.70 -31.72 -9.50
N VAL A 156 5.61 -30.87 -9.96
CA VAL A 156 5.21 -29.72 -10.78
C VAL A 156 4.75 -30.28 -12.14
N PRO A 157 3.49 -30.09 -12.59
CA PRO A 157 3.11 -30.44 -13.95
C PRO A 157 4.00 -29.64 -14.92
N ARG A 158 5.04 -30.29 -15.47
CA ARG A 158 5.97 -29.76 -16.47
C ARG A 158 5.31 -29.62 -17.85
N HIS A 159 4.05 -29.20 -17.87
CA HIS A 159 3.32 -28.96 -19.10
C HIS A 159 2.63 -27.61 -19.05
N ILE A 160 3.44 -26.56 -18.93
CA ILE A 160 3.12 -25.31 -19.63
C ILE A 160 3.32 -25.66 -21.11
N PRO A 161 2.28 -25.61 -21.96
CA PRO A 161 2.46 -25.85 -23.39
C PRO A 161 3.51 -24.86 -23.91
N SER A 162 4.65 -25.37 -24.38
CA SER A 162 5.57 -24.54 -25.14
C SER A 162 4.81 -24.02 -26.37
N PRO A 163 4.78 -22.71 -26.63
CA PRO A 163 4.21 -22.20 -27.86
C PRO A 163 5.01 -22.82 -29.02
N THR A 164 4.36 -23.75 -29.72
CA THR A 164 4.89 -24.36 -30.93
C THR A 164 4.65 -23.37 -32.06
N THR A 165 5.52 -22.38 -32.24
CA THR A 165 5.64 -21.68 -33.52
C THR A 165 7.04 -21.11 -33.67
N GLN A 166 7.58 -21.25 -34.88
CA GLN A 166 8.95 -21.02 -35.31
C GLN A 166 9.34 -19.53 -35.39
N ASP A 167 9.13 -18.78 -34.32
CA ASP A 167 9.74 -17.44 -34.16
C ASP A 167 10.63 -17.47 -32.92
N PRO A 168 11.80 -16.79 -32.92
CA PRO A 168 12.61 -16.67 -31.71
C PRO A 168 11.69 -16.15 -30.61
N PRO A 169 11.66 -16.78 -29.42
CA PRO A 169 10.91 -16.20 -28.33
C PRO A 169 11.54 -14.84 -28.07
N GLU A 170 10.87 -13.77 -28.48
CA GLU A 170 10.99 -12.49 -27.80
C GLU A 170 10.72 -12.84 -26.34
N ARG A 171 11.80 -13.03 -25.58
CA ARG A 171 11.71 -13.08 -24.12
C ARG A 171 10.79 -11.92 -23.77
N PRO A 172 9.71 -12.12 -23.00
CA PRO A 172 8.92 -11.00 -22.54
C PRO A 172 9.90 -9.97 -22.00
N PRO A 173 9.78 -8.70 -22.44
CA PRO A 173 10.83 -7.72 -22.26
C PRO A 173 11.25 -7.76 -20.80
N VAL A 174 12.56 -7.94 -20.58
CA VAL A 174 13.22 -7.89 -19.27
C VAL A 174 12.39 -7.00 -18.37
N LEU A 175 11.78 -7.59 -17.34
CA LEU A 175 10.81 -6.93 -16.46
C LEU A 175 11.24 -5.48 -16.28
N GLU A 176 10.50 -4.55 -16.88
CA GLU A 176 11.00 -3.19 -17.08
C GLU A 176 11.43 -2.64 -15.72
N SER A 177 12.70 -2.21 -15.60
CA SER A 177 13.25 -1.84 -14.30
C SER A 177 12.35 -0.82 -13.63
N LEU A 178 11.92 -1.11 -12.40
CA LEU A 178 11.02 -0.26 -11.64
C LEU A 178 11.70 1.08 -11.39
N THR A 179 11.31 2.10 -12.16
CA THR A 179 11.90 3.43 -12.01
C THR A 179 11.45 4.05 -10.68
N PRO A 180 12.28 4.88 -10.04
CA PRO A 180 11.90 5.60 -8.81
C PRO A 180 10.60 6.40 -8.98
N LYS A 181 10.38 6.97 -10.17
CA LYS A 181 9.15 7.71 -10.52
C LYS A 181 7.91 6.81 -10.53
N ALA A 182 8.01 5.61 -11.08
CA ALA A 182 6.91 4.64 -11.08
C ALA A 182 6.58 4.18 -9.66
N VAL A 183 7.60 3.89 -8.85
CA VAL A 183 7.44 3.53 -7.43
C VAL A 183 6.80 4.68 -6.65
N ALA A 184 7.26 5.92 -6.84
CA ALA A 184 6.68 7.10 -6.21
C ALA A 184 5.23 7.37 -6.65
N ALA A 185 4.86 7.08 -7.90
CA ALA A 185 3.48 7.17 -8.36
C ALA A 185 2.59 6.14 -7.65
N SER A 186 3.02 4.88 -7.58
CA SER A 186 2.30 3.81 -6.89
C SER A 186 2.16 4.10 -5.38
N LEU A 187 3.24 4.55 -4.74
CA LEU A 187 3.24 4.91 -3.32
C LEU A 187 2.32 6.10 -2.99
N ARG A 188 2.15 7.05 -3.93
CA ARG A 188 1.19 8.15 -3.79
C ARG A 188 -0.26 7.69 -3.98
N ALA A 189 -0.51 6.77 -4.90
CA ALA A 189 -1.84 6.19 -5.11
C ALA A 189 -2.27 5.28 -3.96
N ALA A 190 -1.34 4.72 -3.19
CA ALA A 190 -1.63 3.84 -2.07
C ALA A 190 -2.27 4.59 -0.88
N GLU A 191 -3.53 4.24 -0.58
CA GLU A 191 -4.16 4.60 0.69
C GLU A 191 -3.40 3.94 1.86
N ASN A 192 -3.22 4.69 2.96
CA ASN A 192 -2.63 4.16 4.18
C ASN A 192 -3.52 3.02 4.74
N SER A 193 -3.05 1.79 4.60
CA SER A 193 -3.58 0.63 5.32
C SER A 193 -3.03 0.57 6.74
N ALA A 194 -3.56 -0.34 7.55
CA ALA A 194 -2.93 -0.69 8.82
C ALA A 194 -1.49 -1.16 8.55
N PRO A 195 -0.49 -0.68 9.31
CA PRO A 195 0.88 -1.09 9.11
C PRO A 195 1.07 -2.56 9.51
N GLY A 196 2.08 -3.17 8.92
CA GLY A 196 2.46 -4.55 9.18
C GLY A 196 3.13 -4.73 10.56
N PRO A 197 3.80 -5.86 10.79
CA PRO A 197 4.54 -6.11 12.03
C PRO A 197 5.71 -5.14 12.27
N ASP A 198 6.16 -4.45 11.22
CA ASP A 198 7.18 -3.40 11.20
C ASP A 198 6.69 -2.02 11.68
N LEU A 199 5.37 -1.80 11.73
CA LEU A 199 4.74 -0.52 12.11
C LEU A 199 5.04 0.63 11.16
N ILE A 200 5.68 0.36 10.02
CA ILE A 200 5.98 1.37 9.00
C ILE A 200 4.73 1.54 8.14
N SER A 201 4.39 2.78 7.80
CA SER A 201 3.23 3.10 6.94
C SER A 201 3.70 3.68 5.61
N TYR A 202 2.82 3.72 4.59
CA TYR A 202 3.15 4.40 3.33
C TYR A 202 3.45 5.90 3.54
N LYS A 203 2.91 6.52 4.60
CA LYS A 203 3.28 7.89 4.96
C LYS A 203 4.76 7.99 5.36
N HIS A 204 5.25 7.05 6.18
CA HIS A 204 6.66 7.03 6.60
C HIS A 204 7.57 6.90 5.38
N TRP A 205 7.26 5.99 4.46
CA TRP A 205 8.00 5.83 3.21
C TRP A 205 8.01 7.08 2.33
N ARG A 206 6.88 7.80 2.21
CA ARG A 206 6.82 9.06 1.46
C ARG A 206 7.67 10.18 2.07
N GLU A 207 7.91 10.11 3.38
CA GLU A 207 8.65 11.12 4.13
C GLU A 207 10.16 10.82 4.17
N ILE A 208 10.53 9.54 4.35
CA ILE A 208 11.93 9.10 4.47
C ILE A 208 12.57 8.61 3.15
N ASP A 209 11.78 8.37 2.10
CA ASP A 209 12.31 8.12 0.75
C ASP A 209 11.44 8.86 -0.28
N PRO A 210 11.44 10.20 -0.26
CA PRO A 210 10.55 11.01 -1.10
C PRO A 210 10.81 10.81 -2.60
N SER A 211 12.05 10.48 -2.95
CA SER A 211 12.45 10.17 -4.33
C SER A 211 12.29 8.68 -4.71
N CYS A 212 11.92 7.82 -3.75
CA CYS A 212 11.79 6.38 -3.92
C CYS A 212 13.05 5.69 -4.48
N LYS A 213 14.25 6.23 -4.18
CA LYS A 213 15.54 5.70 -4.67
C LYS A 213 15.84 4.35 -4.04
N VAL A 214 15.70 4.26 -2.73
CA VAL A 214 16.02 3.06 -1.96
C VAL A 214 14.98 1.98 -2.23
N LEU A 215 13.68 2.32 -2.18
CA LEU A 215 12.60 1.39 -2.49
C LEU A 215 12.72 0.81 -3.91
N SER A 216 13.03 1.65 -4.91
CA SER A 216 13.21 1.16 -6.28
C SER A 216 14.40 0.21 -6.42
N ARG A 217 15.53 0.46 -5.73
CA ARG A 217 16.68 -0.46 -5.71
C ARG A 217 16.29 -1.82 -5.14
N ILE A 218 15.64 -1.83 -3.96
CA ILE A 218 15.21 -3.07 -3.30
C ILE A 218 14.28 -3.86 -4.22
N PHE A 219 13.28 -3.23 -4.83
CA PHE A 219 12.37 -3.92 -5.73
C PHE A 219 13.09 -4.47 -6.97
N ASN A 220 13.96 -3.69 -7.61
CA ASN A 220 14.73 -4.18 -8.75
C ASN A 220 15.68 -5.34 -8.39
N ILE A 221 16.25 -5.33 -7.19
CA ILE A 221 17.03 -6.47 -6.69
C ILE A 221 16.13 -7.69 -6.52
N CYS A 222 14.95 -7.56 -5.90
CA CYS A 222 13.98 -8.65 -5.78
C CYS A 222 13.65 -9.27 -7.15
N LEU A 223 13.43 -8.42 -8.16
CA LEU A 223 13.17 -8.87 -9.54
C LEU A 223 14.35 -9.61 -10.16
N LYS A 224 15.58 -9.16 -9.91
CA LYS A 224 16.81 -9.78 -10.43
C LYS A 224 17.12 -11.13 -9.75
N ILE A 225 16.86 -11.26 -8.45
CA ILE A 225 17.12 -12.49 -7.70
C ILE A 225 15.92 -13.45 -7.69
N ALA A 226 14.78 -13.02 -8.24
CA ALA A 226 13.50 -13.73 -8.21
C ALA A 226 13.10 -14.21 -6.80
N ASP A 227 13.41 -13.41 -5.78
CA ASP A 227 13.15 -13.69 -4.37
C ASP A 227 12.86 -12.39 -3.62
N ILE A 228 12.24 -12.50 -2.46
CA ILE A 228 11.95 -11.39 -1.56
C ILE A 228 12.70 -11.59 -0.23
N PRO A 229 12.97 -10.50 0.52
CA PRO A 229 13.55 -10.61 1.85
C PRO A 229 12.75 -11.53 2.78
N ASP A 230 13.40 -12.19 3.72
CA ASP A 230 12.74 -13.11 4.64
C ASP A 230 11.84 -12.38 5.63
N VAL A 231 12.24 -11.17 6.06
CA VAL A 231 11.38 -10.27 6.83
C VAL A 231 10.03 -10.02 6.15
N TRP A 232 10.03 -9.99 4.82
CA TRP A 232 8.84 -9.77 4.00
C TRP A 232 7.96 -11.01 3.86
N LYS A 233 8.49 -12.22 4.09
CA LYS A 233 7.72 -13.47 4.07
C LYS A 233 6.84 -13.61 5.32
N THR A 234 7.05 -12.78 6.34
CA THR A 234 6.25 -12.77 7.56
C THR A 234 5.10 -11.76 7.49
N SER A 235 3.95 -12.11 8.05
CA SER A 235 2.78 -11.21 8.13
C SER A 235 2.05 -11.36 9.46
N ARG A 236 1.27 -10.35 9.83
CA ARG A 236 0.40 -10.39 11.01
C ARG A 236 -1.03 -10.69 10.60
N THR A 237 -1.53 -11.85 10.97
CA THR A 237 -2.94 -12.20 10.73
C THR A 237 -3.84 -11.62 11.82
N ILE A 238 -4.87 -10.88 11.42
CA ILE A 238 -5.98 -10.47 12.27
C ILE A 238 -7.24 -11.19 11.82
N LEU A 239 -8.13 -11.51 12.76
CA LEU A 239 -9.42 -12.11 12.43
C LEU A 239 -10.51 -11.06 12.44
N ILE A 240 -11.33 -11.04 11.39
CA ILE A 240 -12.51 -10.19 11.28
C ILE A 240 -13.74 -11.07 11.30
N HIS A 241 -14.65 -10.80 12.25
CA HIS A 241 -15.91 -11.50 12.35
C HIS A 241 -16.84 -11.09 11.19
N LYS A 242 -17.35 -12.09 10.47
CA LYS A 242 -18.46 -11.99 9.53
C LYS A 242 -19.72 -12.31 10.34
N GLY A 243 -20.66 -11.38 10.42
CA GLY A 243 -21.81 -11.45 11.32
C GLY A 243 -22.51 -12.81 11.27
N ASP A 244 -22.59 -13.47 12.43
CA ASP A 244 -23.29 -14.71 12.79
C ASP A 244 -22.78 -15.08 14.21
N SER A 245 -22.78 -16.35 14.63
CA SER A 245 -22.24 -16.74 15.95
C SER A 245 -20.70 -16.59 16.00
N PRO A 246 -20.14 -15.86 16.98
CA PRO A 246 -18.71 -15.63 17.10
C PRO A 246 -17.91 -16.84 17.62
N ASP A 247 -18.60 -17.87 18.11
CA ASP A 247 -17.98 -19.09 18.63
C ASP A 247 -17.59 -20.06 17.50
N LEU A 248 -18.11 -19.84 16.29
CA LEU A 248 -17.81 -20.62 15.10
C LEU A 248 -16.64 -20.00 14.35
N ILE A 249 -15.57 -20.77 14.17
CA ILE A 249 -14.36 -20.32 13.48
C ILE A 249 -14.59 -19.95 12.01
N GLU A 250 -15.55 -20.59 11.36
CA GLU A 250 -15.92 -20.35 9.96
C GLU A 250 -16.47 -18.94 9.72
N ASN A 251 -16.96 -18.28 10.78
CA ASN A 251 -17.43 -16.90 10.74
C ASN A 251 -16.29 -15.89 10.89
N TRP A 252 -15.06 -16.34 11.12
CA TRP A 252 -13.89 -15.48 11.18
C TRP A 252 -13.16 -15.50 9.84
N ARG A 253 -12.92 -14.31 9.27
CA ARG A 253 -12.12 -14.12 8.08
C ARG A 253 -10.71 -13.71 8.51
N PRO A 254 -9.67 -14.49 8.20
CA PRO A 254 -8.31 -14.06 8.43
C PRO A 254 -7.90 -13.03 7.39
N ILE A 255 -7.32 -11.93 7.87
CA ILE A 255 -6.69 -10.91 7.06
C ILE A 255 -5.23 -10.84 7.47
N SER A 256 -4.36 -11.20 6.55
CA SER A 256 -2.92 -11.07 6.70
C SER A 256 -2.52 -9.63 6.40
N LEU A 257 -1.86 -8.99 7.37
CA LEU A 257 -1.24 -7.68 7.23
C LEU A 257 0.26 -7.91 6.96
N PRO A 258 0.69 -7.89 5.69
CA PRO A 258 2.10 -8.04 5.37
C PRO A 258 2.87 -6.79 5.84
N GLN A 259 4.19 -6.94 5.94
CA GLN A 259 5.09 -5.80 6.16
C GLN A 259 4.86 -4.70 5.11
N VAL A 260 4.86 -3.42 5.45
CA VAL A 260 4.48 -2.37 4.45
C VAL A 260 5.55 -2.16 3.39
N SER A 261 6.81 -2.50 3.72
CA SER A 261 7.88 -2.67 2.73
C SER A 261 7.51 -3.70 1.64
N ASN A 262 6.64 -4.68 1.96
CA ASN A 262 5.88 -5.40 0.95
C ASN A 262 4.78 -4.51 0.40
N CYS A 263 5.16 -3.54 -0.43
CA CYS A 263 4.17 -2.92 -1.29
C CYS A 263 3.77 -3.92 -2.37
N SER A 264 2.97 -4.94 -2.01
CA SER A 264 2.36 -5.86 -2.96
C SER A 264 1.44 -5.14 -3.94
N LYS A 265 0.98 -3.91 -3.62
CA LYS A 265 0.33 -3.01 -4.58
C LYS A 265 1.30 -2.37 -5.59
N CYS A 266 2.54 -2.12 -5.20
CA CYS A 266 3.59 -1.62 -6.09
C CYS A 266 4.15 -2.74 -6.98
N LEU A 267 4.23 -3.97 -6.43
CA LEU A 267 4.72 -5.15 -7.13
C LEU A 267 3.62 -5.92 -7.88
N GLY A 268 2.36 -5.82 -7.45
CA GLY A 268 1.24 -6.63 -7.97
C GLY A 268 0.89 -6.36 -9.42
N GLY A 269 1.22 -5.19 -9.95
CA GLY A 269 1.12 -4.92 -11.39
C GLY A 269 2.20 -5.62 -12.23
N PHE A 270 3.30 -6.05 -11.61
CA PHE A 270 4.46 -6.64 -12.29
C PHE A 270 4.54 -8.16 -12.13
N TRP A 271 4.03 -8.71 -11.03
CA TRP A 271 4.11 -10.15 -10.72
C TRP A 271 2.91 -10.97 -11.22
N GLN A 272 1.84 -10.35 -11.74
CA GLN A 272 0.67 -11.05 -12.29
C GLN A 272 0.74 -11.34 -13.80
N SER A 273 1.88 -11.06 -14.46
CA SER A 273 2.04 -11.20 -15.91
C SER A 273 3.08 -12.27 -16.32
N GLY A 274 3.34 -13.25 -15.47
CA GLY A 274 4.26 -14.37 -15.72
C GLY A 274 3.54 -15.71 -15.70
#